data_AF-A0A2H1VZA4-F1
#
_entry.id   AF-A0A2H1VZA4-F1
#
_cell.length_a   1.000
_cell.length_b   1.000
_cell.length_c   1.000
_cell.angle_alpha   90.00
_cell.angle_beta   90.00
_cell.angle_gamma   90.00
#
_symmetry.space_group_name_H-M   'P 1'
#
loop_
_entity.id
_entity.type
_entity.pdbx_description
1 polymer ?
#
loop_
_entity_poly.entity_id
_entity_poly.type
_entity_poly.pdbx_seq_one_letter_code
_entity_poly.pdbx_strand_id
1 'polypeptide(L)'
;MPLYNELNRYDIIFIVVSGEVDSDLTLLDYLRDYLELRGTKYMCREAGCGSCTVTVKQSQGQPYAVNSCMLTVVSCHGLDITTIEGLGNRNIGYHPLQNTLAKYNGTQCGYCSPGWIMSMHSLQESNRNLTQLEIEQSLGSNVCRCTGYRPILDAFKSLAVDSSDDKSIQDIEDLKICRKTGKSCDEQHCGDTDWCIIKDEDLLNSKMIQMKLKDGKFWYKATSIRNIFDILDDKGNDSYMLVAGNTARGAYPIEEFPRIIIDISAVSELKGYKLDQNLIIYGGVTLTELLDIFKRIAKQEYFAYLSKFYDHLKKVAHIPVRNIGTIAGNLMIKNKHNFFASDVFLLLQTVGAQLTLVSRRSRTKTVTMEEFLKTDMKGLVILNVLLPPLSREYQVATFKVMPRSTNYHAIVNAGFLYQLNNQNKVISSRIAFGGLSPSFTRATKTERFLVGKQLFTNDTLQSALKVLSDEIVVIDNPPEPSVEFRRRLALGLFYKGLLSICPDNLLSARYKSGAIKIHDTRPVSKGVQYFETDPSTFPLTEPVQKVEALVSEPI
;
A
#
# COMPACT_ATOMS: atom_id res chain seq x y z
N MET A 1 -12.12 -35.71 4.35
CA MET A 1 -11.69 -36.95 5.04
C MET A 1 -10.77 -36.50 6.17
N PRO A 2 -11.09 -36.74 7.45
CA PRO A 2 -10.36 -36.12 8.57
C PRO A 2 -9.25 -37.04 9.08
N LEU A 3 -8.03 -36.52 9.26
CA LEU A 3 -6.95 -37.19 9.99
C LEU A 3 -6.14 -36.15 10.79
N TYR A 4 -6.31 -36.25 12.10
CA TYR A 4 -5.48 -35.91 13.27
C TYR A 4 -4.59 -34.65 13.35
N ASN A 5 -4.78 -33.95 14.48
CA ASN A 5 -3.84 -33.03 15.11
C ASN A 5 -2.62 -33.79 15.65
N GLU A 6 -1.42 -33.45 15.21
CA GLU A 6 -0.20 -33.66 15.99
C GLU A 6 0.54 -32.33 16.14
N LEU A 7 0.64 -31.89 17.40
CA LEU A 7 1.41 -30.74 17.87
C LEU A 7 2.86 -31.19 18.09
N ASN A 8 3.82 -30.59 17.39
CA ASN A 8 5.13 -30.26 17.99
C ASN A 8 6.00 -29.34 17.11
N ARG A 9 6.47 -28.26 17.76
CA ARG A 9 7.53 -27.29 17.42
C ARG A 9 7.29 -26.41 16.19
N TYR A 10 6.93 -25.16 16.48
CA TYR A 10 6.38 -24.13 15.60
C TYR A 10 4.98 -24.49 15.15
N ASP A 11 3.98 -24.15 15.98
CA ASP A 11 2.58 -24.52 15.76
C ASP A 11 2.01 -23.86 14.50
N ILE A 12 2.28 -24.46 13.34
CA ILE A 12 1.55 -24.21 12.10
C ILE A 12 0.18 -24.84 12.27
N ILE A 13 -0.82 -24.02 12.59
CA ILE A 13 -2.20 -24.47 12.64
C ILE A 13 -2.73 -24.49 11.19
N PHE A 14 -2.89 -25.69 10.64
CA PHE A 14 -3.61 -25.86 9.37
C PHE A 14 -5.11 -25.73 9.62
N ILE A 15 -5.68 -24.61 9.19
CA ILE A 15 -7.10 -24.32 9.36
C ILE A 15 -7.84 -24.68 8.07
N VAL A 16 -8.79 -25.61 8.18
CA VAL A 16 -9.71 -25.94 7.09
C VAL A 16 -10.98 -25.13 7.25
N VAL A 17 -11.18 -24.14 6.39
CA VAL A 17 -12.42 -23.36 6.31
C VAL A 17 -13.37 -24.05 5.34
N SER A 18 -14.50 -24.54 5.85
CA SER A 18 -15.58 -25.13 5.06
C SER A 18 -16.52 -24.05 4.51
N GLY A 19 -17.50 -24.43 3.68
CA GLY A 19 -18.54 -23.51 3.15
C GLY A 19 -19.52 -22.96 4.19
N GLU A 20 -19.26 -23.15 5.49
CA GLU A 20 -20.10 -22.68 6.60
C GLU A 20 -19.81 -21.22 6.99
N VAL A 21 -18.96 -20.52 6.23
CA VAL A 21 -18.64 -19.10 6.43
C VAL A 21 -19.46 -18.19 5.52
N ASP A 22 -19.72 -16.98 5.99
CA ASP A 22 -20.36 -15.92 5.22
C ASP A 22 -19.34 -15.20 4.31
N SER A 23 -19.80 -14.61 3.20
CA SER A 23 -18.93 -13.96 2.21
C SER A 23 -18.17 -12.74 2.70
N ASP A 24 -18.72 -12.06 3.71
CA ASP A 24 -18.17 -10.86 4.31
C ASP A 24 -17.32 -11.13 5.55
N LEU A 25 -17.24 -12.40 6.00
CA LEU A 25 -16.45 -12.82 7.14
C LEU A 25 -14.97 -12.49 6.90
N THR A 26 -14.49 -11.49 7.63
CA THR A 26 -13.11 -11.01 7.49
C THR A 26 -12.14 -11.93 8.21
N LEU A 27 -10.87 -11.92 7.79
CA LEU A 27 -9.81 -12.62 8.52
C LEU A 27 -9.74 -12.10 9.97
N LEU A 28 -9.93 -10.80 10.18
CA LEU A 28 -9.96 -10.20 11.52
C LEU A 28 -11.03 -10.82 12.41
N ASP A 29 -12.26 -10.93 11.91
CA ASP A 29 -13.38 -11.47 12.69
C ASP A 29 -13.21 -12.98 12.90
N TYR A 30 -12.72 -13.70 11.88
CA TYR A 30 -12.42 -15.12 11.98
C TYR A 30 -11.36 -15.41 13.06
N LEU A 31 -10.23 -14.68 13.05
CA LEU A 31 -9.19 -14.82 14.06
C LEU A 31 -9.75 -14.64 15.48
N ARG A 32 -10.66 -13.69 15.68
CA ARG A 32 -11.12 -13.29 17.01
C ARG A 32 -12.29 -14.10 17.54
N ASP A 33 -13.23 -14.43 16.67
CA ASP A 33 -14.53 -14.97 17.06
C ASP A 33 -14.60 -16.49 16.83
N TYR A 34 -13.77 -17.04 15.93
CA TYR A 34 -13.72 -18.48 15.64
C TYR A 34 -12.47 -19.15 16.20
N LEU A 35 -11.29 -18.51 16.06
CA LEU A 35 -10.03 -19.04 16.61
C LEU A 35 -9.71 -18.51 18.00
N GLU A 36 -10.47 -17.54 18.49
CA GLU A 36 -10.27 -16.86 19.78
C GLU A 36 -8.88 -16.20 19.95
N LEU A 37 -8.18 -15.94 18.85
CA LEU A 37 -6.92 -15.19 18.78
C LEU A 37 -7.20 -13.67 18.82
N ARG A 38 -7.47 -13.18 20.03
CA ARG A 38 -7.99 -11.82 20.30
C ARG A 38 -6.90 -10.76 20.45
N GLY A 39 -5.63 -11.10 20.30
CA GLY A 39 -4.47 -10.19 20.25
C GLY A 39 -4.53 -9.24 19.06
N THR A 40 -4.94 -9.74 17.88
CA THR A 40 -5.26 -8.87 16.73
C THR A 40 -6.54 -8.06 17.02
N LYS A 41 -6.48 -6.72 16.90
CA LYS A 41 -7.55 -5.82 17.35
C LYS A 41 -8.38 -5.25 16.19
N TYR A 42 -9.67 -5.04 16.45
CA TYR A 42 -10.56 -4.31 15.53
C TYR A 42 -10.69 -2.86 15.98
N MET A 43 -10.75 -1.90 15.06
CA MET A 43 -10.97 -0.49 15.41
C MET A 43 -11.73 0.24 14.30
N CYS A 44 -11.06 0.56 13.20
CA CYS A 44 -11.66 1.33 12.10
C CYS A 44 -12.37 0.47 11.04
N ARG A 45 -11.97 -0.81 10.87
CA ARG A 45 -12.46 -1.73 9.81
C ARG A 45 -12.31 -1.24 8.36
N GLU A 46 -11.51 -0.21 8.14
CA GLU A 46 -11.27 0.42 6.84
C GLU A 46 -9.75 0.52 6.50
N ALA A 47 -8.93 -0.30 7.16
CA ALA A 47 -7.47 -0.28 7.10
C ALA A 47 -6.77 1.02 7.58
N GLY A 48 -7.50 2.07 7.96
CA GLY A 48 -6.93 3.37 8.34
C GLY A 48 -6.05 3.39 9.60
N CYS A 49 -6.17 2.40 10.50
CA CYS A 49 -5.55 2.44 11.84
C CYS A 49 -4.38 1.48 12.10
N GLY A 50 -4.23 0.41 11.31
CA GLY A 50 -3.18 -0.60 11.49
C GLY A 50 -3.30 -1.52 12.72
N SER A 51 -4.31 -1.39 13.59
CA SER A 51 -4.43 -2.23 14.80
C SER A 51 -4.69 -3.72 14.51
N CYS A 52 -5.14 -4.03 13.31
CA CYS A 52 -5.45 -5.38 12.83
C CYS A 52 -4.34 -5.98 11.93
N THR A 53 -3.13 -5.40 11.95
CA THR A 53 -2.03 -5.88 11.11
C THR A 53 -1.59 -7.28 11.52
N VAL A 54 -1.45 -8.16 10.53
CA VAL A 54 -0.87 -9.51 10.63
C VAL A 54 0.22 -9.66 9.57
N THR A 55 1.12 -10.62 9.76
CA THR A 55 2.11 -10.99 8.72
C THR A 55 1.53 -12.11 7.88
N VAL A 56 1.61 -11.97 6.56
CA VAL A 56 1.16 -12.98 5.59
C VAL A 56 2.34 -13.43 4.76
N LYS A 57 2.44 -14.74 4.51
CA LYS A 57 3.42 -15.33 3.60
C LYS A 57 2.72 -16.25 2.61
N GLN A 58 3.11 -16.18 1.34
CA GLN A 58 2.75 -17.16 0.31
C GLN A 58 3.89 -18.16 0.17
N SER A 59 3.61 -19.40 -0.25
CA SER A 59 4.58 -20.51 -0.26
C SER A 59 5.94 -20.19 -0.94
N GLN A 60 5.97 -19.29 -1.93
CA GLN A 60 7.19 -18.87 -2.64
C GLN A 60 7.46 -17.35 -2.52
N GLY A 61 6.93 -16.68 -1.49
CA GLY A 61 7.00 -15.22 -1.32
C GLY A 61 7.71 -14.78 -0.03
N GLN A 62 8.19 -13.54 -0.04
CA GLN A 62 8.63 -12.86 1.19
C GLN A 62 7.42 -12.52 2.07
N PRO A 63 7.53 -12.60 3.40
CA PRO A 63 6.48 -12.17 4.31
C PRO A 63 6.14 -10.68 4.12
N TYR A 64 4.86 -10.34 4.22
CA TYR A 64 4.39 -8.97 4.08
C TYR A 64 3.24 -8.65 5.03
N ALA A 65 3.15 -7.39 5.45
CA ALA A 65 2.09 -6.93 6.34
C ALA A 65 0.76 -6.83 5.60
N VAL A 66 -0.35 -7.20 6.27
CA VAL A 66 -1.72 -7.01 5.77
C VAL A 66 -2.65 -6.56 6.90
N ASN A 67 -3.61 -5.67 6.60
CA ASN A 67 -4.72 -5.41 7.50
C ASN A 67 -5.76 -6.53 7.39
N SER A 68 -5.87 -7.37 8.42
CA SER A 68 -6.78 -8.53 8.41
C SER A 68 -8.26 -8.16 8.22
N CYS A 69 -8.68 -6.93 8.51
CA CYS A 69 -10.04 -6.46 8.21
C CYS A 69 -10.36 -6.32 6.71
N MET A 70 -9.34 -6.26 5.85
CA MET A 70 -9.54 -6.13 4.40
C MET A 70 -9.67 -7.48 3.69
N LEU A 71 -9.02 -8.53 4.20
CA LEU A 71 -9.13 -9.88 3.64
C LEU A 71 -10.40 -10.56 4.14
N THR A 72 -11.10 -11.24 3.23
CA THR A 72 -12.10 -12.24 3.61
C THR A 72 -11.38 -13.55 3.92
N VAL A 73 -11.94 -14.35 4.83
CA VAL A 73 -11.32 -15.62 5.23
C VAL A 73 -11.13 -16.58 4.05
N VAL A 74 -12.07 -16.57 3.10
CA VAL A 74 -12.02 -17.42 1.89
C VAL A 74 -10.86 -17.05 0.95
N SER A 75 -10.47 -15.78 0.90
CA SER A 75 -9.30 -15.32 0.13
C SER A 75 -7.95 -15.68 0.78
N CYS A 76 -7.97 -16.21 2.01
CA CYS A 76 -6.75 -16.67 2.70
C CYS A 76 -6.30 -18.08 2.30
N HIS A 77 -6.98 -18.74 1.35
CA HIS A 77 -6.60 -20.07 0.91
C HIS A 77 -5.14 -20.12 0.39
N GLY A 78 -4.31 -20.94 1.03
CA GLY A 78 -2.89 -21.12 0.70
C GLY A 78 -1.97 -20.02 1.24
N LEU A 79 -2.43 -19.24 2.22
CA LEU A 79 -1.63 -18.22 2.89
C LEU A 79 -1.24 -18.68 4.30
N ASP A 80 0.03 -18.47 4.66
CA ASP A 80 0.51 -18.61 6.03
C ASP A 80 0.31 -17.28 6.75
N ILE A 81 -0.38 -17.32 7.90
CA ILE A 81 -0.75 -16.12 8.65
C ILE A 81 -0.11 -16.17 10.04
N THR A 82 0.71 -15.17 10.35
CA THR A 82 1.30 -14.99 11.68
C THR A 82 0.62 -13.81 12.38
N THR A 83 0.06 -14.05 13.55
CA THR A 83 -0.53 -13.04 14.45
C THR A 83 0.44 -12.69 15.59
N ILE A 84 0.02 -11.80 16.49
CA ILE A 84 0.84 -11.40 17.64
C ILE A 84 1.08 -12.57 18.60
N GLU A 85 0.09 -13.45 18.75
CA GLU A 85 0.12 -14.65 19.59
C GLU A 85 1.16 -15.66 19.11
N GLY A 86 1.23 -15.84 17.78
CA GLY A 86 2.18 -16.73 17.13
C GLY A 86 3.61 -16.19 17.09
N LEU A 87 3.79 -14.87 17.30
CA LEU A 87 5.12 -14.25 17.34
C LEU A 87 5.81 -14.47 18.68
N GLY A 88 5.06 -14.43 19.79
CA GLY A 88 5.58 -14.63 21.14
C GLY A 88 4.52 -14.32 22.20
N ASN A 89 4.55 -15.04 23.32
CA ASN A 89 3.55 -14.92 24.38
C ASN A 89 4.11 -15.36 25.75
N ARG A 90 3.28 -15.28 26.79
CA ARG A 90 3.68 -15.63 28.17
C ARG A 90 4.15 -17.08 28.36
N ASN A 91 3.71 -18.01 27.50
CA ASN A 91 4.00 -19.44 27.63
C ASN A 91 5.30 -19.83 26.94
N ILE A 92 5.59 -19.26 25.76
CA ILE A 92 6.77 -19.59 24.95
C ILE A 92 7.90 -18.55 25.04
N GLY A 93 7.61 -17.38 25.63
CA GLY A 93 8.51 -16.23 25.67
C GLY A 93 8.10 -15.13 24.69
N TYR A 94 8.32 -13.88 25.08
CA TYR A 94 8.04 -12.72 24.25
C TYR A 94 9.17 -12.48 23.24
N HIS A 95 8.78 -12.17 22.01
CA HIS A 95 9.66 -11.82 20.92
C HIS A 95 10.47 -10.53 21.23
N PRO A 96 11.72 -10.38 20.73
CA PRO A 96 12.50 -9.16 20.92
C PRO A 96 11.73 -7.86 20.61
N LEU A 97 10.90 -7.84 19.57
CA LEU A 97 10.06 -6.69 19.24
C LEU A 97 9.05 -6.33 20.35
N GLN A 98 8.43 -7.32 21.00
CA GLN A 98 7.52 -7.10 22.12
C GLN A 98 8.27 -6.52 23.31
N ASN A 99 9.43 -7.10 23.64
CA ASN A 99 10.28 -6.64 24.74
C ASN A 99 10.81 -5.23 24.51
N THR A 100 11.29 -4.93 23.30
CA THR A 100 11.84 -3.61 22.94
C THR A 100 10.75 -2.54 23.01
N LEU A 101 9.56 -2.79 22.47
CA LEU A 101 8.46 -1.81 22.55
C LEU A 101 8.08 -1.52 24.01
N ALA A 102 8.00 -2.55 24.85
CA ALA A 102 7.73 -2.39 26.28
C ALA A 102 8.86 -1.62 26.99
N LYS A 103 10.13 -1.98 26.74
CA LYS A 103 11.32 -1.37 27.37
C LYS A 103 11.40 0.13 27.14
N TYR A 104 11.04 0.59 25.94
CA TYR A 104 11.06 2.01 25.57
C TYR A 104 9.80 2.77 25.97
N ASN A 105 8.91 2.18 26.79
CA ASN A 105 7.62 2.78 27.16
C ASN A 105 6.73 3.09 25.93
N GLY A 106 6.83 2.27 24.89
CA GLY A 106 6.05 2.37 23.65
C GLY A 106 4.59 1.92 23.82
N THR A 107 4.20 1.44 25.00
CA THR A 107 2.85 0.97 25.31
C THR A 107 2.24 1.75 26.47
N GLN A 108 1.12 2.43 26.22
CA GLN A 108 0.25 3.00 27.26
C GLN A 108 -1.05 2.18 27.39
N CYS A 109 -2.09 2.48 26.60
CA CYS A 109 -3.34 1.68 26.66
C CYS A 109 -3.18 0.24 26.14
N GLY A 110 -2.17 -0.03 25.30
CA GLY A 110 -1.89 -1.36 24.73
C GLY A 110 -2.70 -1.74 23.48
N TYR A 111 -3.80 -1.03 23.18
CA TYR A 111 -4.70 -1.44 22.10
C TYR A 111 -4.05 -1.46 20.70
N CYS A 112 -3.18 -0.49 20.40
CA CYS A 112 -2.50 -0.43 19.10
C CYS A 112 -1.20 -1.26 19.05
N SER A 113 -0.65 -1.67 20.20
CA SER A 113 0.68 -2.27 20.31
C SER A 113 0.85 -3.52 19.44
N PRO A 114 -0.11 -4.47 19.39
CA PRO A 114 -0.02 -5.63 18.49
C PRO A 114 0.20 -5.24 17.03
N GLY A 115 -0.58 -4.27 16.53
CA GLY A 115 -0.45 -3.79 15.15
C GLY A 115 0.91 -3.17 14.85
N TRP A 116 1.49 -2.43 15.80
CA TRP A 116 2.85 -1.86 15.65
C TRP A 116 3.92 -2.93 15.58
N ILE A 117 3.85 -3.93 16.47
CA ILE A 117 4.78 -5.05 16.51
C ILE A 117 4.69 -5.86 15.23
N MET A 118 3.47 -6.21 14.77
CA MET A 118 3.29 -6.98 13.54
C MET A 118 3.72 -6.22 12.29
N SER A 119 3.51 -4.90 12.24
CA SER A 119 4.04 -4.06 11.15
C SER A 119 5.57 -4.07 11.12
N MET A 120 6.22 -3.93 12.28
CA MET A 120 7.68 -3.97 12.36
C MET A 120 8.26 -5.36 12.07
N HIS A 121 7.60 -6.42 12.54
CA HIS A 121 7.95 -7.81 12.26
C HIS A 121 7.92 -8.09 10.74
N SER A 122 6.81 -7.78 10.08
CA SER A 122 6.69 -7.94 8.62
C SER A 122 7.78 -7.17 7.87
N LEU A 123 8.12 -5.97 8.35
CA LEU A 123 9.14 -5.14 7.75
C LEU A 123 10.54 -5.76 7.89
N GLN A 124 10.92 -6.23 9.09
CA GLN A 124 12.22 -6.89 9.34
C GLN A 124 12.37 -8.21 8.57
N GLU A 125 11.30 -9.00 8.47
CA GLU A 125 11.32 -10.24 7.70
C GLU A 125 11.50 -9.99 6.20
N SER A 126 10.98 -8.87 5.68
CA SER A 126 11.18 -8.48 4.28
C SER A 126 12.56 -7.86 4.00
N ASN A 127 13.11 -7.10 4.94
CA ASN A 127 14.43 -6.48 4.85
C ASN A 127 15.01 -6.22 6.25
N ARG A 128 16.09 -6.93 6.60
CA ARG A 128 16.77 -6.78 7.91
C ARG A 128 17.68 -5.55 7.99
N ASN A 129 18.05 -4.96 6.85
CA ASN A 129 19.01 -3.86 6.78
C ASN A 129 18.30 -2.53 6.51
N LEU A 130 17.54 -2.04 7.48
CA LEU A 130 16.77 -0.80 7.36
C LEU A 130 17.41 0.33 8.16
N THR A 131 17.41 1.52 7.58
CA THR A 131 17.81 2.76 8.26
C THR A 131 16.70 3.28 9.19
N GLN A 132 17.04 4.11 10.15
CA GLN A 132 16.08 4.76 11.04
C GLN A 132 14.99 5.53 10.26
N LEU A 133 15.38 6.19 9.17
CA LEU A 133 14.45 6.91 8.30
C LEU A 133 13.47 5.98 7.59
N GLU A 134 13.95 4.84 7.10
CA GLU A 134 13.10 3.85 6.42
C GLU A 134 12.10 3.22 7.37
N ILE A 135 12.50 2.91 8.61
CA ILE A 135 11.60 2.42 9.66
C ILE A 135 10.52 3.47 9.94
N GLU A 136 10.89 4.72 10.19
CA GLU A 136 9.94 5.81 10.48
C GLU A 136 8.94 6.01 9.32
N GLN A 137 9.41 5.96 8.07
CA GLN A 137 8.54 6.10 6.88
C GLN A 137 7.64 4.89 6.65
N SER A 138 8.01 3.71 7.14
CA SER A 138 7.28 2.46 6.89
C SER A 138 6.07 2.27 7.81
N LEU A 139 6.10 2.85 9.01
CA LEU A 139 5.08 2.62 10.04
C LEU A 139 3.89 3.60 9.98
N GLY A 140 3.73 4.32 8.87
CA GLY A 140 2.60 5.25 8.66
C GLY A 140 1.21 4.61 8.58
N SER A 141 1.12 3.27 8.66
CA SER A 141 -0.13 2.50 8.74
C SER A 141 -0.75 2.46 10.13
N ASN A 142 0.02 2.75 11.17
CA ASN A 142 -0.39 2.52 12.55
C ASN A 142 -0.68 3.84 13.27
N VAL A 143 -1.85 3.92 13.91
CA VAL A 143 -2.29 5.10 14.65
C VAL A 143 -2.21 4.81 16.15
N CYS A 144 -1.63 5.75 16.91
CA CYS A 144 -1.61 5.70 18.36
C CYS A 144 -2.19 7.00 18.92
N ARG A 145 -3.15 6.89 19.86
CA ARG A 145 -3.76 8.05 20.51
C ARG A 145 -3.10 8.45 21.83
N CYS A 146 -2.26 7.59 22.39
CA CYS A 146 -1.77 7.72 23.77
C CYS A 146 -0.30 8.19 23.82
N THR A 147 0.59 7.53 23.07
CA THR A 147 2.05 7.68 23.28
C THR A 147 2.68 8.90 22.62
N GLY A 148 1.96 9.57 21.71
CA GLY A 148 2.54 10.61 20.87
C GLY A 148 3.61 10.09 19.89
N TYR A 149 3.64 8.78 19.61
CA TYR A 149 4.53 8.06 18.68
C TYR A 149 6.02 8.01 19.07
N ARG A 150 6.56 9.05 19.71
CA ARG A 150 7.98 9.18 20.07
C ARG A 150 8.58 7.90 20.69
N PRO A 151 8.05 7.33 21.80
CA PRO A 151 8.67 6.13 22.41
C PRO A 151 8.56 4.88 21.51
N ILE A 152 7.54 4.79 20.67
CA ILE A 152 7.37 3.69 19.70
C ILE A 152 8.44 3.77 18.62
N LEU A 153 8.64 4.97 18.07
CA LEU A 153 9.65 5.20 17.05
C LEU A 153 11.06 5.01 17.62
N ASP A 154 11.34 5.49 18.82
CA ASP A 154 12.65 5.28 19.46
C ASP A 154 12.93 3.79 19.67
N ALA A 155 11.92 3.01 20.10
CA ALA A 155 12.02 1.55 20.24
C ALA A 155 12.37 0.83 18.93
N PHE A 156 11.74 1.20 17.81
CA PHE A 156 11.98 0.50 16.55
C PHE A 156 13.18 1.03 15.79
N LYS A 157 13.48 2.33 15.88
CA LYS A 157 14.70 2.92 15.31
C LYS A 157 15.97 2.39 15.98
N SER A 158 15.91 1.94 17.24
CA SER A 158 17.05 1.27 17.89
C SER A 158 17.39 -0.09 17.27
N LEU A 159 16.56 -0.60 16.36
CA LEU A 159 16.79 -1.84 15.60
C LEU A 159 17.33 -1.57 14.19
N ALA A 160 17.57 -0.30 13.85
CA ALA A 160 18.08 0.11 12.55
C ALA A 160 19.58 -0.18 12.40
N VAL A 161 20.07 -0.29 11.16
CA VAL A 161 21.50 -0.51 10.90
C VAL A 161 22.38 0.71 11.24
N ASP A 162 21.78 1.91 11.23
CA ASP A 162 22.42 3.19 11.52
C ASP A 162 22.07 3.73 12.92
N SER A 163 21.64 2.87 13.85
CA SER A 163 21.49 3.24 15.26
C SER A 163 22.83 3.20 16.00
N SER A 164 23.07 4.19 16.86
CA SER A 164 24.29 4.31 17.68
C SER A 164 24.27 3.47 18.96
N ASP A 165 23.13 2.90 19.32
CA ASP A 165 22.99 2.07 20.51
C ASP A 165 23.63 0.69 20.28
N ASP A 166 24.42 0.25 21.27
CA ASP A 166 25.01 -1.07 21.34
C ASP A 166 23.93 -2.13 21.08
N LYS A 167 24.14 -2.96 20.05
CA LYS A 167 23.14 -3.91 19.56
C LYS A 167 22.87 -4.96 20.64
N SER A 168 21.96 -4.68 21.58
CA SER A 168 21.46 -5.66 22.55
C SER A 168 20.47 -6.67 21.94
N ILE A 169 20.58 -6.92 20.64
CA ILE A 169 20.02 -8.11 20.01
C ILE A 169 21.17 -9.11 20.11
N GLN A 170 21.06 -10.09 21.01
CA GLN A 170 22.00 -11.22 21.02
C GLN A 170 22.09 -11.77 19.60
N ASP A 171 23.31 -11.80 19.06
CA ASP A 171 23.57 -12.47 17.81
C ASP A 171 23.17 -13.95 17.97
N ILE A 172 22.70 -14.60 16.91
CA ILE A 172 22.37 -16.03 16.97
C ILE A 172 23.60 -16.85 17.36
N GLU A 173 24.80 -16.33 17.07
CA GLU A 173 26.08 -16.90 17.46
C GLU A 173 26.47 -16.64 18.93
N ASP A 174 25.83 -15.67 19.60
CA ASP A 174 26.01 -15.37 21.03
C ASP A 174 25.15 -16.27 21.93
N LEU A 175 24.19 -17.01 21.36
CA LEU A 175 23.43 -18.05 22.06
C LEU A 175 24.27 -19.32 22.21
N LYS A 176 25.26 -19.33 23.11
CA LYS A 176 25.92 -20.56 23.55
C LYS A 176 25.49 -20.96 24.95
N ILE A 177 24.69 -22.02 25.04
CA ILE A 177 25.02 -23.29 25.70
C ILE A 177 23.87 -24.29 25.44
N CYS A 178 24.17 -25.35 24.68
CA CYS A 178 23.36 -26.56 24.71
C CYS A 178 23.43 -27.16 26.13
N ARG A 179 22.32 -27.14 26.87
CA ARG A 179 22.24 -27.62 28.27
C ARG A 179 22.53 -29.12 28.45
N LYS A 180 22.72 -29.90 27.38
CA LYS A 180 22.95 -31.35 27.47
C LYS A 180 24.41 -31.80 27.42
N THR A 181 25.34 -31.05 26.82
CA THR A 181 26.70 -31.59 26.55
C THR A 181 27.87 -30.62 26.73
N GLY A 182 27.64 -29.32 26.93
CA GLY A 182 28.70 -28.37 27.30
C GLY A 182 29.82 -28.18 26.25
N LYS A 183 29.60 -28.53 24.98
CA LYS A 183 30.54 -28.27 23.87
C LYS A 183 29.89 -27.37 22.81
N SER A 184 30.72 -26.59 22.11
CA SER A 184 30.33 -25.83 20.92
C SER A 184 29.94 -26.79 19.79
N CYS A 185 28.83 -26.51 19.10
CA CYS A 185 28.41 -27.28 17.93
C CYS A 185 29.48 -27.20 16.84
N ASP A 186 29.79 -28.35 16.24
CA ASP A 186 30.63 -28.46 15.06
C ASP A 186 29.71 -28.38 13.84
N GLU A 187 29.87 -27.33 13.04
CA GLU A 187 28.98 -26.98 11.92
C GLU A 187 28.99 -28.00 10.78
N GLN A 188 29.86 -29.00 10.82
CA GLN A 188 30.00 -29.96 9.73
C GLN A 188 28.84 -30.95 9.58
N HIS A 189 27.91 -31.06 10.55
CA HIS A 189 26.85 -32.07 10.54
C HIS A 189 25.42 -31.51 10.74
N CYS A 190 25.24 -30.18 10.70
CA CYS A 190 23.93 -29.56 10.74
C CYS A 190 23.40 -29.43 9.31
N GLY A 191 22.78 -30.49 8.79
CA GLY A 191 22.06 -30.41 7.52
C GLY A 191 20.83 -29.51 7.65
N ASP A 192 20.90 -28.31 7.05
CA ASP A 192 19.76 -27.43 6.79
C ASP A 192 18.84 -28.07 5.73
N THR A 193 18.17 -29.15 6.09
CA THR A 193 17.09 -29.72 5.28
C THR A 193 16.10 -30.42 6.19
N ASP A 194 15.20 -29.65 6.80
CA ASP A 194 13.88 -30.14 7.22
C ASP A 194 12.88 -28.97 7.23
N TRP A 195 12.87 -28.21 6.14
CA TRP A 195 11.70 -27.39 5.81
C TRP A 195 10.69 -28.24 5.06
N CYS A 196 9.44 -28.16 5.53
CA CYS A 196 8.26 -28.77 4.96
C CYS A 196 8.31 -28.85 3.43
N ILE A 197 8.61 -30.04 2.91
CA ILE A 197 8.31 -30.38 1.52
C ILE A 197 6.81 -30.65 1.48
N ILE A 198 6.02 -29.58 1.32
CA ILE A 198 4.78 -29.73 0.58
C ILE A 198 5.22 -30.07 -0.83
N LYS A 199 4.86 -31.27 -1.30
CA LYS A 199 5.24 -31.74 -2.64
C LYS A 199 4.67 -30.77 -3.68
N ASP A 200 5.51 -30.31 -4.62
CA ASP A 200 5.11 -29.45 -5.74
C ASP A 200 3.91 -30.01 -6.54
N GLU A 201 3.67 -31.32 -6.47
CA GLU A 201 2.54 -32.01 -7.12
C GLU A 201 1.16 -31.62 -6.54
N ASP A 202 1.09 -31.09 -5.31
CA ASP A 202 -0.16 -30.58 -4.71
C ASP A 202 -0.47 -29.12 -5.08
N LEU A 203 0.53 -28.35 -5.53
CA LEU A 203 0.41 -26.93 -5.92
C LEU A 203 0.15 -26.73 -7.42
N LEU A 204 0.54 -27.70 -8.25
CA LEU A 204 0.45 -27.62 -9.71
C LEU A 204 -0.85 -28.17 -10.30
N ASN A 205 -1.71 -28.79 -9.48
CA ASN A 205 -3.08 -29.10 -9.87
C ASN A 205 -3.98 -27.88 -9.63
N SER A 206 -3.73 -26.78 -10.33
CA SER A 206 -4.48 -25.52 -10.23
C SER A 206 -5.86 -25.62 -10.90
N LYS A 207 -6.66 -26.57 -10.40
CA LYS A 207 -8.10 -26.61 -10.64
C LYS A 207 -8.72 -25.39 -9.96
N MET A 208 -9.55 -24.68 -10.71
CA MET A 208 -10.41 -23.64 -10.18
C MET A 208 -11.12 -24.14 -8.93
N ILE A 209 -10.96 -23.43 -7.81
CA ILE A 209 -11.63 -23.76 -6.55
C ILE A 209 -12.99 -23.09 -6.57
N GLN A 210 -14.03 -23.83 -6.18
CA GLN A 210 -15.39 -23.32 -6.04
C GLN A 210 -15.90 -23.66 -4.64
N MET A 211 -16.58 -22.69 -4.02
CA MET A 211 -17.24 -22.85 -2.74
C MET A 211 -18.62 -22.17 -2.77
N LYS A 212 -19.64 -22.86 -2.26
CA LYS A 212 -20.91 -22.24 -1.91
C LYS A 212 -20.84 -21.85 -0.44
N LEU A 213 -21.14 -20.59 -0.15
CA LEU A 213 -21.05 -19.99 1.18
C LEU A 213 -22.37 -20.10 1.93
N LYS A 214 -22.32 -19.89 3.25
CA LYS A 214 -23.47 -20.00 4.15
C LYS A 214 -24.59 -19.01 3.81
N ASP A 215 -24.23 -17.81 3.41
CA ASP A 215 -25.13 -16.75 2.94
C ASP A 215 -25.69 -16.99 1.51
N GLY A 216 -25.42 -18.17 0.92
CA GLY A 216 -25.94 -18.57 -0.39
C GLY A 216 -25.16 -18.03 -1.59
N LYS A 217 -24.09 -17.25 -1.37
CA LYS A 217 -23.23 -16.73 -2.44
C LYS A 217 -22.22 -17.80 -2.90
N PHE A 218 -21.67 -17.59 -4.09
CA PHE A 218 -20.65 -18.46 -4.68
C PHE A 218 -19.31 -17.75 -4.75
N TRP A 219 -18.29 -18.40 -4.21
CA TRP A 219 -16.91 -17.93 -4.28
C TRP A 219 -16.08 -18.85 -5.18
N TYR A 220 -15.26 -18.24 -6.02
CA TYR A 220 -14.38 -18.93 -6.97
C TYR A 220 -12.95 -18.40 -6.85
N LYS A 221 -11.95 -19.28 -6.90
CA LYS A 221 -10.54 -18.90 -7.10
C LYS A 221 -10.14 -19.20 -8.55
N ALA A 222 -10.00 -18.14 -9.34
CA ALA A 222 -9.58 -18.24 -10.73
C ALA A 222 -8.04 -18.26 -10.83
N THR A 223 -7.52 -19.11 -11.71
CA THR A 223 -6.07 -19.22 -11.97
C THR A 223 -5.69 -18.72 -13.36
N SER A 224 -6.68 -18.51 -14.23
CA SER A 224 -6.51 -17.92 -15.55
C SER A 224 -7.63 -16.92 -15.87
N ILE A 225 -7.39 -16.01 -16.82
CA ILE A 225 -8.42 -15.09 -17.33
C ILE A 225 -9.58 -15.88 -17.96
N ARG A 226 -9.26 -17.02 -18.59
CA ARG A 226 -10.27 -17.91 -19.17
C ARG A 226 -11.27 -18.38 -18.12
N ASN A 227 -10.81 -18.77 -16.92
CA ASN A 227 -11.72 -19.20 -15.85
C ASN A 227 -12.71 -18.10 -15.46
N ILE A 228 -12.29 -16.83 -15.46
CA ILE A 228 -13.19 -15.70 -15.15
C ILE A 228 -14.36 -15.71 -16.13
N PHE A 229 -14.09 -15.83 -17.43
CA PHE A 229 -15.14 -15.83 -18.44
C PHE A 229 -15.97 -17.12 -18.44
N ASP A 230 -15.35 -18.28 -18.20
CA ASP A 230 -16.08 -19.55 -18.06
C ASP A 230 -17.09 -19.49 -16.89
N ILE A 231 -16.71 -18.89 -15.76
CA ILE A 231 -17.63 -18.68 -14.61
C ILE A 231 -18.77 -17.73 -14.97
N LEU A 232 -18.46 -16.62 -15.65
CA LEU A 232 -19.47 -15.64 -16.07
C LEU A 232 -20.42 -16.21 -17.13
N ASP A 233 -19.96 -17.15 -17.95
CA ASP A 233 -20.77 -17.85 -18.94
C ASP A 233 -21.71 -18.87 -18.30
N ASP A 234 -21.25 -19.63 -17.29
CA ASP A 234 -22.05 -20.61 -16.57
C ASP A 234 -23.05 -19.96 -15.60
N LYS A 235 -22.60 -18.97 -14.82
CA LYS A 235 -23.39 -18.38 -13.74
C LYS A 235 -24.10 -17.10 -14.15
N GLY A 236 -23.74 -16.47 -15.27
CA GLY A 236 -24.22 -15.15 -15.67
C GLY A 236 -23.41 -14.00 -15.07
N ASN A 237 -23.57 -12.80 -15.63
CA ASN A 237 -22.77 -11.62 -15.29
C ASN A 237 -23.57 -10.48 -14.64
N ASP A 238 -24.77 -10.77 -14.12
CA ASP A 238 -25.67 -9.73 -13.57
C ASP A 238 -25.33 -9.31 -12.14
N SER A 239 -24.70 -10.18 -11.36
CA SER A 239 -24.29 -9.90 -9.97
C SER A 239 -22.99 -10.64 -9.69
N TYR A 240 -21.88 -9.95 -9.97
CA TYR A 240 -20.54 -10.49 -9.72
C TYR A 240 -19.54 -9.42 -9.28
N MET A 241 -18.46 -9.85 -8.63
CA MET A 241 -17.31 -9.01 -8.32
C MET A 241 -16.02 -9.79 -8.59
N LEU A 242 -15.07 -9.13 -9.24
CA LEU A 242 -13.68 -9.59 -9.28
C LEU A 242 -12.98 -9.02 -8.05
N VAL A 243 -12.39 -9.89 -7.22
CA VAL A 243 -11.70 -9.51 -5.99
C VAL A 243 -10.23 -9.93 -6.04
N ALA A 244 -9.36 -9.03 -5.60
CA ALA A 244 -7.95 -9.33 -5.33
C ALA A 244 -7.67 -8.95 -3.87
N GLY A 245 -7.05 -7.80 -3.60
CA GLY A 245 -6.80 -7.36 -2.22
C GLY A 245 -8.00 -6.82 -1.44
N ASN A 246 -9.17 -6.65 -2.07
CA ASN A 246 -10.40 -6.15 -1.43
C ASN A 246 -10.28 -4.79 -0.68
N THR A 247 -9.17 -4.06 -0.84
CA THR A 247 -8.89 -2.81 -0.09
C THR A 247 -9.79 -1.65 -0.49
N ALA A 248 -10.48 -1.75 -1.63
CA ALA A 248 -11.50 -0.80 -2.07
C ALA A 248 -12.57 -0.55 -1.00
N ARG A 249 -12.91 -1.58 -0.21
CA ARG A 249 -13.92 -1.50 0.84
C ARG A 249 -13.60 -0.45 1.93
N GLY A 250 -12.31 -0.15 2.13
CA GLY A 250 -11.88 0.87 3.09
C GLY A 250 -12.11 2.30 2.59
N ALA A 251 -12.30 2.49 1.27
CA ALA A 251 -12.66 3.78 0.69
C ALA A 251 -14.16 3.88 0.40
N TYR A 252 -14.75 2.80 -0.13
CA TYR A 252 -16.17 2.67 -0.42
C TYR A 252 -16.66 1.35 0.16
N PRO A 253 -17.35 1.38 1.33
CA PRO A 253 -17.86 0.18 1.98
C PRO A 253 -18.70 -0.69 1.03
N ILE A 254 -18.57 -2.01 1.17
CA ILE A 254 -19.42 -2.98 0.50
C ILE A 254 -20.54 -3.30 1.48
N GLU A 255 -21.75 -2.83 1.19
CA GLU A 255 -22.94 -3.12 2.01
C GLU A 255 -23.37 -4.58 1.86
N GLU A 256 -23.39 -5.08 0.62
CA GLU A 256 -23.69 -6.47 0.31
C GLU A 256 -22.76 -6.98 -0.80
N PHE A 257 -22.16 -8.14 -0.58
CA PHE A 257 -21.39 -8.82 -1.61
C PHE A 257 -22.32 -9.36 -2.71
N PRO A 258 -21.91 -9.34 -3.99
CA PRO A 258 -22.72 -9.91 -5.06
C PRO A 258 -22.82 -11.43 -4.97
N ARG A 259 -23.77 -12.00 -5.72
CA ARG A 259 -24.01 -13.45 -5.76
C ARG A 259 -22.75 -14.25 -6.13
N ILE A 260 -21.92 -13.72 -7.01
CA ILE A 260 -20.70 -14.38 -7.50
C ILE A 260 -19.48 -13.54 -7.11
N ILE A 261 -18.53 -14.16 -6.42
CA ILE A 261 -17.25 -13.53 -6.03
C ILE A 261 -16.15 -14.34 -6.70
N ILE A 262 -15.36 -13.69 -7.55
CA ILE A 262 -14.26 -14.33 -8.28
C ILE A 262 -12.96 -13.74 -7.76
N ASP A 263 -12.24 -14.50 -6.95
CA ASP A 263 -10.89 -14.20 -6.52
C ASP A 263 -9.92 -14.39 -7.68
N ILE A 264 -9.34 -13.28 -8.13
CA ILE A 264 -8.41 -13.20 -9.24
C ILE A 264 -6.95 -13.02 -8.78
N SER A 265 -6.67 -13.17 -7.48
CA SER A 265 -5.33 -12.98 -6.92
C SER A 265 -4.29 -13.94 -7.52
N ALA A 266 -4.73 -15.14 -7.92
CA ALA A 266 -3.90 -16.21 -8.49
C ALA A 266 -3.85 -16.25 -10.03
N VAL A 267 -4.47 -15.27 -10.72
CA VAL A 267 -4.48 -15.23 -12.20
C VAL A 267 -3.11 -14.76 -12.71
N SER A 268 -2.33 -15.68 -13.27
CA SER A 268 -0.94 -15.44 -13.69
C SER A 268 -0.81 -14.39 -14.80
N GLU A 269 -1.75 -14.34 -15.73
CA GLU A 269 -1.76 -13.41 -16.86
C GLU A 269 -1.97 -11.94 -16.44
N LEU A 270 -2.36 -11.71 -15.19
CA LEU A 270 -2.53 -10.38 -14.61
C LEU A 270 -1.31 -9.93 -13.79
N LYS A 271 -0.22 -10.71 -13.74
CA LYS A 271 0.95 -10.42 -12.90
C LYS A 271 2.14 -9.92 -13.71
N GLY A 272 3.00 -9.15 -13.04
CA GLY A 272 4.26 -8.67 -13.60
C GLY A 272 4.13 -7.53 -14.61
N TYR A 273 5.18 -7.36 -15.41
CA TYR A 273 5.27 -6.31 -16.41
C TYR A 273 6.08 -6.79 -17.63
N LYS A 274 5.89 -6.12 -18.76
CA LYS A 274 6.69 -6.31 -19.98
C LYS A 274 7.15 -4.95 -20.47
N LEU A 275 8.40 -4.86 -20.88
CA LEU A 275 8.93 -3.68 -21.56
C LEU A 275 9.01 -3.99 -23.06
N ASP A 276 8.35 -3.16 -23.86
CA ASP A 276 8.44 -3.13 -25.32
C ASP A 276 8.64 -1.66 -25.73
N GLN A 277 7.99 -1.16 -26.79
CA GLN A 277 7.89 0.27 -27.05
C GLN A 277 7.27 1.04 -25.88
N ASN A 278 6.27 0.45 -25.23
CA ASN A 278 5.64 0.95 -24.01
C ASN A 278 6.06 0.09 -22.81
N LEU A 279 5.97 0.66 -21.60
CA LEU A 279 5.99 -0.15 -20.39
C LEU A 279 4.57 -0.69 -20.13
N ILE A 280 4.42 -2.01 -20.26
CA ILE A 280 3.16 -2.73 -20.07
C ILE A 280 3.13 -3.28 -18.64
N ILE A 281 2.17 -2.85 -17.83
CA ILE A 281 1.99 -3.31 -16.44
C ILE A 281 0.65 -4.03 -16.34
N TYR A 282 0.65 -5.29 -15.91
CA TYR A 282 -0.58 -6.07 -15.86
C TYR A 282 -1.49 -5.69 -14.68
N GLY A 283 -2.80 -5.91 -14.83
CA GLY A 283 -3.84 -5.37 -13.95
C GLY A 283 -3.78 -5.85 -12.50
N GLY A 284 -3.25 -7.05 -12.27
CA GLY A 284 -3.14 -7.70 -10.96
C GLY A 284 -1.85 -7.38 -10.19
N VAL A 285 -0.99 -6.50 -10.73
CA VAL A 285 0.16 -5.95 -10.04
C VAL A 285 -0.29 -5.10 -8.85
N THR A 286 0.27 -5.39 -7.69
CA THR A 286 0.04 -4.67 -6.44
C THR A 286 0.73 -3.31 -6.46
N LEU A 287 0.29 -2.37 -5.61
CA LEU A 287 0.93 -1.05 -5.54
C LEU A 287 2.35 -1.12 -4.98
N THR A 288 2.68 -2.14 -4.18
CA THR A 288 4.06 -2.40 -3.73
C THR A 288 4.94 -2.85 -4.90
N GLU A 289 4.50 -3.84 -5.69
CA GLU A 289 5.23 -4.25 -6.90
C GLU A 289 5.35 -3.09 -7.91
N LEU A 290 4.31 -2.26 -8.03
CA LEU A 290 4.33 -1.08 -8.90
C LEU A 290 5.41 -0.06 -8.49
N LEU A 291 5.62 0.15 -7.19
CA LEU A 291 6.72 0.99 -6.69
C LEU A 291 8.08 0.43 -7.12
N ASP A 292 8.28 -0.88 -7.00
CA ASP A 292 9.54 -1.52 -7.40
C ASP A 292 9.78 -1.44 -8.91
N ILE A 293 8.72 -1.64 -9.71
CA ILE A 293 8.77 -1.48 -11.16
C ILE A 293 9.14 -0.03 -11.51
N PHE A 294 8.49 0.97 -10.92
CA PHE A 294 8.82 2.38 -11.17
C PHE A 294 10.26 2.70 -10.78
N LYS A 295 10.72 2.26 -9.61
CA LYS A 295 12.10 2.48 -9.15
C LYS A 295 13.14 1.84 -10.08
N ARG A 296 12.86 0.63 -10.58
CA ARG A 296 13.76 -0.11 -11.49
C ARG A 296 13.79 0.51 -12.89
N ILE A 297 12.63 0.76 -13.48
CA ILE A 297 12.51 1.21 -14.88
C ILE A 297 12.82 2.70 -15.03
N ALA A 298 12.70 3.51 -13.98
CA ALA A 298 13.13 4.91 -13.98
C ALA A 298 14.61 5.13 -14.33
N LYS A 299 15.45 4.09 -14.29
CA LYS A 299 16.85 4.16 -14.72
C LYS A 299 17.01 4.24 -16.24
N GLN A 300 15.96 3.91 -17.00
CA GLN A 300 15.96 3.98 -18.45
C GLN A 300 15.62 5.39 -18.92
N GLU A 301 16.32 5.86 -19.95
CA GLU A 301 16.22 7.24 -20.44
C GLU A 301 14.77 7.64 -20.78
N TYR A 302 14.05 6.81 -21.55
CA TYR A 302 12.68 7.09 -21.97
C TYR A 302 11.62 6.89 -20.88
N PHE A 303 12.02 6.45 -19.68
CA PHE A 303 11.11 6.21 -18.55
C PHE A 303 11.58 6.90 -17.27
N ALA A 304 12.52 7.86 -17.37
CA ALA A 304 13.06 8.59 -16.22
C ALA A 304 11.97 9.31 -15.40
N TYR A 305 10.85 9.68 -16.03
CA TYR A 305 9.69 10.28 -15.36
C TYR A 305 9.07 9.38 -14.28
N LEU A 306 9.28 8.06 -14.35
CA LEU A 306 8.77 7.11 -13.35
C LEU A 306 9.38 7.35 -11.96
N SER A 307 10.53 8.03 -11.86
CA SER A 307 11.06 8.50 -10.57
C SER A 307 10.08 9.43 -9.85
N LYS A 308 9.42 10.34 -10.59
CA LYS A 308 8.39 11.23 -10.04
C LYS A 308 7.12 10.46 -9.68
N PHE A 309 6.79 9.42 -10.42
CA PHE A 309 5.65 8.55 -10.11
C PHE A 309 5.91 7.72 -8.86
N TYR A 310 7.12 7.19 -8.69
CA TYR A 310 7.55 6.50 -7.47
C TYR A 310 7.40 7.41 -6.23
N ASP A 311 7.93 8.63 -6.28
CA ASP A 311 7.81 9.61 -5.18
C ASP A 311 6.35 9.92 -4.83
N HIS A 312 5.49 10.01 -5.84
CA HIS A 312 4.06 10.25 -5.66
C HIS A 312 3.38 9.02 -5.06
N LEU A 313 3.62 7.84 -5.63
CA LEU A 313 2.98 6.58 -5.25
C LEU A 313 3.35 6.17 -3.81
N LYS A 314 4.54 6.54 -3.31
CA LYS A 314 4.90 6.39 -1.89
C LYS A 314 3.89 7.03 -0.93
N LYS A 315 3.18 8.07 -1.37
CA LYS A 315 2.18 8.83 -0.60
C LYS A 315 0.77 8.25 -0.77
N VAL A 316 0.61 7.19 -1.56
CA VAL A 316 -0.67 6.53 -1.82
C VAL A 316 -0.81 5.34 -0.89
N ALA A 317 -1.86 5.38 -0.07
CA ALA A 317 -2.11 4.41 0.99
C ALA A 317 -0.88 4.22 1.92
N HIS A 318 -0.85 3.10 2.63
CA HIS A 318 0.25 2.66 3.48
C HIS A 318 0.63 1.22 3.11
N ILE A 319 1.75 0.70 3.64
CA ILE A 319 2.36 -0.56 3.19
C ILE A 319 1.36 -1.74 3.17
N PRO A 320 0.68 -2.08 4.29
CA PRO A 320 -0.34 -3.14 4.30
C PRO A 320 -1.40 -3.07 3.18
N VAL A 321 -1.95 -1.88 2.89
CA VAL A 321 -2.92 -1.71 1.80
C VAL A 321 -2.24 -1.85 0.43
N ARG A 322 -1.01 -1.36 0.26
CA ARG A 322 -0.28 -1.45 -1.01
C ARG A 322 0.14 -2.88 -1.36
N ASN A 323 0.41 -3.72 -0.35
CA ASN A 323 0.84 -5.10 -0.54
C ASN A 323 -0.20 -5.99 -1.21
N ILE A 324 -1.49 -5.63 -1.12
CA ILE A 324 -2.58 -6.41 -1.72
C ILE A 324 -3.46 -5.59 -2.68
N GLY A 325 -3.48 -4.26 -2.55
CA GLY A 325 -4.21 -3.38 -3.46
C GLY A 325 -3.58 -3.38 -4.85
N THR A 326 -4.37 -3.64 -5.88
CA THR A 326 -3.87 -3.75 -7.27
C THR A 326 -4.12 -2.48 -8.08
N ILE A 327 -3.34 -2.31 -9.16
CA ILE A 327 -3.54 -1.23 -10.13
C ILE A 327 -4.95 -1.27 -10.74
N ALA A 328 -5.40 -2.43 -11.22
CA ALA A 328 -6.75 -2.58 -11.78
C ALA A 328 -7.83 -2.32 -10.72
N GLY A 329 -7.64 -2.80 -9.48
CA GLY A 329 -8.55 -2.54 -8.38
C GLY A 329 -8.72 -1.03 -8.12
N ASN A 330 -7.62 -0.29 -8.06
CA ASN A 330 -7.67 1.17 -7.87
C ASN A 330 -8.39 1.89 -9.04
N LEU A 331 -8.12 1.48 -10.28
CA LEU A 331 -8.76 2.03 -11.47
C LEU A 331 -10.26 1.72 -11.53
N MET A 332 -10.67 0.51 -11.11
CA MET A 332 -12.07 0.12 -11.07
C MET A 332 -12.88 0.93 -10.04
N ILE A 333 -12.28 1.29 -8.89
CA ILE A 333 -12.92 2.21 -7.94
C ILE A 333 -13.16 3.56 -8.63
N LYS A 334 -12.16 4.08 -9.36
CA LYS A 334 -12.27 5.35 -10.07
C LYS A 334 -13.36 5.33 -11.15
N ASN A 335 -13.45 4.25 -11.94
CA ASN A 335 -14.48 4.09 -12.97
C ASN A 335 -15.90 3.98 -12.36
N LYS A 336 -16.06 3.22 -11.26
CA LYS A 336 -17.35 3.07 -10.58
C LYS A 336 -17.77 4.34 -9.83
N HIS A 337 -16.80 5.03 -9.21
CA HIS A 337 -17.01 6.23 -8.40
C HIS A 337 -16.13 7.37 -8.92
N ASN A 338 -16.62 8.11 -9.92
CA ASN A 338 -15.85 9.17 -10.57
C ASN A 338 -15.39 10.31 -9.63
N PHE A 339 -15.99 10.47 -8.44
CA PHE A 339 -15.50 11.40 -7.42
C PHE A 339 -14.21 10.93 -6.74
N PHE A 340 -13.89 9.64 -6.76
CA PHE A 340 -12.70 9.10 -6.13
C PHE A 340 -11.44 9.78 -6.69
N ALA A 341 -10.67 10.42 -5.82
CA ALA A 341 -9.45 11.12 -6.16
C ALA A 341 -8.27 10.13 -6.30
N SER A 342 -8.38 9.23 -7.28
CA SER A 342 -7.35 8.22 -7.57
C SER A 342 -6.05 8.87 -8.04
N ASP A 343 -5.00 8.74 -7.23
CA ASP A 343 -3.64 9.13 -7.58
C ASP A 343 -3.10 8.26 -8.74
N VAL A 344 -3.42 6.96 -8.76
CA VAL A 344 -2.98 6.05 -9.84
C VAL A 344 -3.58 6.48 -11.18
N PHE A 345 -4.89 6.75 -11.22
CA PHE A 345 -5.54 7.27 -12.41
C PHE A 345 -4.93 8.60 -12.86
N LEU A 346 -4.70 9.52 -11.92
CA LEU A 346 -4.09 10.83 -12.21
C LEU A 346 -2.72 10.67 -12.87
N LEU A 347 -1.84 9.83 -12.31
CA LEU A 347 -0.50 9.59 -12.86
C LEU A 347 -0.60 9.08 -14.31
N LEU A 348 -1.40 8.05 -14.53
CA LEU A 348 -1.63 7.47 -15.87
C LEU A 348 -2.23 8.51 -16.84
N GLN A 349 -3.20 9.29 -16.38
CA GLN A 349 -3.83 10.35 -17.15
C GLN A 349 -2.88 11.49 -17.47
N THR A 350 -1.85 11.74 -16.65
CA THR A 350 -0.86 12.81 -16.87
C THR A 350 0.07 12.50 -18.04
N VAL A 351 0.47 11.23 -18.18
CA VAL A 351 1.40 10.80 -19.24
C VAL A 351 0.69 10.29 -20.49
N GLY A 352 -0.64 10.17 -20.44
CA GLY A 352 -1.40 9.65 -21.57
C GLY A 352 -1.30 8.15 -21.75
N ALA A 353 -1.22 7.43 -20.63
CA ALA A 353 -1.32 5.99 -20.64
C ALA A 353 -2.66 5.51 -21.23
N GLN A 354 -2.67 4.26 -21.67
CA GLN A 354 -3.83 3.57 -22.20
C GLN A 354 -4.05 2.26 -21.43
N LEU A 355 -5.26 1.71 -21.51
CA LEU A 355 -5.63 0.44 -20.89
C LEU A 355 -6.00 -0.55 -21.97
N THR A 356 -5.53 -1.80 -21.82
CA THR A 356 -6.04 -2.92 -22.60
C THR A 356 -7.14 -3.60 -21.81
N LEU A 357 -8.36 -3.58 -22.33
CA LEU A 357 -9.49 -4.31 -21.79
C LEU A 357 -9.62 -5.64 -22.53
N VAL A 358 -9.88 -6.72 -21.80
CA VAL A 358 -10.19 -8.02 -22.38
C VAL A 358 -11.64 -8.39 -22.08
N SER A 359 -12.31 -8.94 -23.08
CA SER A 359 -13.67 -9.44 -23.02
C SER A 359 -13.70 -10.93 -23.39
N ARG A 360 -14.91 -11.51 -23.39
CA ARG A 360 -15.18 -12.89 -23.83
C ARG A 360 -14.45 -13.24 -25.14
N ARG A 361 -14.02 -14.51 -25.25
CA ARG A 361 -13.27 -15.05 -26.40
C ARG A 361 -11.95 -14.33 -26.66
N SER A 362 -11.31 -13.78 -25.61
CA SER A 362 -10.01 -13.10 -25.67
C SER A 362 -9.97 -11.89 -26.61
N ARG A 363 -11.12 -11.25 -26.86
CA ARG A 363 -11.16 -10.01 -27.64
C ARG A 363 -10.63 -8.86 -26.79
N THR A 364 -9.60 -8.19 -27.29
CA THR A 364 -8.99 -7.04 -26.61
C THR A 364 -9.42 -5.72 -27.25
N LYS A 365 -9.50 -4.68 -26.43
CA LYS A 365 -9.73 -3.30 -26.86
C LYS A 365 -8.85 -2.36 -26.06
N THR A 366 -8.09 -1.52 -26.74
CA THR A 366 -7.31 -0.47 -26.10
C THR A 366 -8.14 0.81 -25.97
N VAL A 367 -8.12 1.43 -24.80
CA VAL A 367 -8.84 2.67 -24.51
C VAL A 367 -7.93 3.67 -23.79
N THR A 368 -8.14 4.95 -24.02
CA THR A 368 -7.53 6.02 -23.22
C THR A 368 -8.14 6.04 -21.81
N MET A 369 -7.47 6.72 -20.86
CA MET A 369 -8.01 6.88 -19.51
C MET A 369 -9.37 7.62 -19.49
N GLU A 370 -9.61 8.56 -20.41
CA GLU A 370 -10.87 9.30 -20.50
C GLU A 370 -12.01 8.43 -21.05
N GLU A 371 -11.73 7.60 -22.05
CA GLU A 371 -12.68 6.61 -22.57
C GLU A 371 -12.98 5.54 -21.53
N PHE A 372 -11.97 5.11 -20.77
CA PHE A 372 -12.13 4.16 -19.67
C PHE A 372 -13.14 4.66 -18.63
N LEU A 373 -13.11 5.94 -18.22
CA LEU A 373 -14.09 6.48 -17.27
C LEU A 373 -15.55 6.42 -17.75
N LYS A 374 -15.76 6.31 -19.07
CA LYS A 374 -17.09 6.23 -19.69
C LYS A 374 -17.47 4.82 -20.10
N THR A 375 -16.55 3.87 -19.98
CA THR A 375 -16.74 2.48 -20.43
C THR A 375 -17.51 1.71 -19.35
N ASP A 376 -18.60 1.05 -19.75
CA ASP A 376 -19.24 0.03 -18.93
C ASP A 376 -18.33 -1.20 -18.85
N MET A 377 -17.86 -1.49 -17.64
CA MET A 377 -16.92 -2.56 -17.36
C MET A 377 -17.60 -3.92 -17.13
N LYS A 378 -18.93 -4.03 -17.26
CA LYS A 378 -19.66 -5.31 -17.15
C LYS A 378 -19.13 -6.31 -18.19
N GLY A 379 -18.69 -7.49 -17.72
CA GLY A 379 -18.10 -8.54 -18.55
C GLY A 379 -16.72 -8.22 -19.12
N LEU A 380 -16.03 -7.19 -18.60
CA LEU A 380 -14.69 -6.80 -19.02
C LEU A 380 -13.69 -6.96 -17.86
N VAL A 381 -12.43 -7.22 -18.22
CA VAL A 381 -11.30 -7.27 -17.30
C VAL A 381 -10.22 -6.30 -17.78
N ILE A 382 -9.64 -5.51 -16.87
CA ILE A 382 -8.45 -4.71 -17.19
C ILE A 382 -7.26 -5.66 -17.26
N LEU A 383 -6.76 -5.92 -18.48
CA LEU A 383 -5.62 -6.81 -18.70
C LEU A 383 -4.32 -6.11 -18.29
N ASN A 384 -4.08 -4.91 -18.81
CA ASN A 384 -2.85 -4.15 -18.54
C ASN A 384 -3.03 -2.65 -18.77
N VAL A 385 -2.03 -1.91 -18.30
CA VAL A 385 -1.80 -0.49 -18.54
C VAL A 385 -0.56 -0.32 -19.41
N LEU A 386 -0.65 0.55 -20.41
CA LEU A 386 0.42 0.90 -21.35
C LEU A 386 0.92 2.30 -21.01
N LEU A 387 2.14 2.41 -20.47
CA LEU A 387 2.80 3.69 -20.21
C LEU A 387 3.73 4.06 -21.37
N PRO A 388 3.63 5.28 -21.93
CA PRO A 388 4.40 5.67 -23.09
C PRO A 388 5.86 5.98 -22.75
N PRO A 389 6.79 5.82 -23.72
CA PRO A 389 8.14 6.34 -23.62
C PRO A 389 8.12 7.87 -23.74
N LEU A 390 8.80 8.56 -22.84
CA LEU A 390 8.95 10.01 -22.83
C LEU A 390 10.43 10.37 -22.82
N SER A 391 10.89 11.07 -23.86
CA SER A 391 12.28 11.53 -23.97
C SER A 391 12.61 12.61 -22.92
N ARG A 392 13.88 13.06 -22.88
CA ARG A 392 14.35 14.11 -21.97
C ARG A 392 13.73 15.50 -22.22
N GLU A 393 13.06 15.69 -23.36
CA GLU A 393 12.32 16.92 -23.67
C GLU A 393 11.05 17.07 -22.80
N TYR A 394 10.61 15.97 -22.19
CA TYR A 394 9.43 15.96 -21.34
C TYR A 394 9.79 16.24 -19.89
N GLN A 395 9.10 17.21 -19.30
CA GLN A 395 9.17 17.56 -17.89
C GLN A 395 7.87 17.15 -17.19
N VAL A 396 8.01 16.41 -16.07
CA VAL A 396 6.88 15.89 -15.30
C VAL A 396 6.92 16.42 -13.87
N ALA A 397 5.79 16.97 -13.43
CA ALA A 397 5.56 17.34 -12.03
C ALA A 397 4.22 16.78 -11.56
N THR A 398 4.20 16.16 -10.38
CA THR A 398 2.97 15.62 -9.78
C THR A 398 2.88 16.01 -8.32
N PHE A 399 1.65 16.21 -7.85
CA PHE A 399 1.37 16.67 -6.51
C PHE A 399 0.16 15.94 -5.95
N LYS A 400 0.23 15.67 -4.66
CA LYS A 400 -0.85 15.11 -3.87
C LYS A 400 -0.96 15.94 -2.60
N VAL A 401 -2.09 16.61 -2.41
CA VAL A 401 -2.37 17.40 -1.20
C VAL A 401 -3.38 16.66 -0.35
N MET A 402 -3.05 16.53 0.93
CA MET A 402 -3.79 15.76 1.92
C MET A 402 -3.79 16.52 3.25
N PRO A 403 -4.76 16.29 4.17
CA PRO A 403 -4.71 16.80 5.53
C PRO A 403 -3.51 16.31 6.35
N ARG A 404 -2.97 15.13 5.99
CA ARG A 404 -1.80 14.50 6.60
C ARG A 404 -0.88 13.91 5.53
N SER A 405 0.42 13.79 5.82
CA SER A 405 1.45 13.45 4.83
C SER A 405 1.35 12.04 4.22
N THR A 406 0.64 11.12 4.87
CA THR A 406 0.46 9.73 4.42
C THR A 406 -0.93 9.20 4.82
N ASN A 407 -1.34 8.08 4.22
CA ASN A 407 -2.55 7.35 4.60
C ASN A 407 -3.84 8.19 4.53
N TYR A 408 -4.01 9.01 3.48
CA TYR A 408 -5.25 9.75 3.23
C TYR A 408 -5.49 9.91 1.72
N HIS A 409 -6.75 10.11 1.34
CA HIS A 409 -7.12 10.42 -0.06
C HIS A 409 -6.69 11.84 -0.43
N ALA A 410 -6.46 12.13 -1.71
CA ALA A 410 -6.11 13.50 -2.08
C ALA A 410 -7.32 14.42 -1.94
N ILE A 411 -7.15 15.58 -1.29
CA ILE A 411 -8.10 16.70 -1.39
C ILE A 411 -8.09 17.21 -2.84
N VAL A 412 -6.89 17.50 -3.33
CA VAL A 412 -6.60 17.76 -4.74
C VAL A 412 -5.28 17.08 -5.06
N ASN A 413 -5.26 16.33 -6.15
CA ASN A 413 -4.05 15.85 -6.77
C ASN A 413 -3.95 16.42 -8.19
N ALA A 414 -2.72 16.64 -8.64
CA ALA A 414 -2.45 17.29 -9.92
C ALA A 414 -1.23 16.66 -10.59
N GLY A 415 -1.26 16.59 -11.91
CA GLY A 415 -0.16 16.12 -12.73
C GLY A 415 0.02 17.02 -13.94
N PHE A 416 1.26 17.36 -14.21
CA PHE A 416 1.67 18.26 -15.28
C PHE A 416 2.76 17.59 -16.10
N LEU A 417 2.54 17.50 -17.40
CA LEU A 417 3.49 17.05 -18.40
C LEU A 417 3.67 18.17 -19.41
N TYR A 418 4.92 18.55 -19.69
CA TYR A 418 5.26 19.52 -20.72
C TYR A 418 6.35 18.95 -21.61
N GLN A 419 6.15 18.97 -22.92
CA GLN A 419 7.23 18.81 -23.88
C GLN A 419 7.77 20.19 -24.25
N LEU A 420 9.06 20.40 -24.03
CA LEU A 420 9.71 21.69 -24.26
C LEU A 420 10.77 21.57 -25.35
N ASN A 421 10.91 22.62 -26.16
CA ASN A 421 12.09 22.76 -27.01
C ASN A 421 13.28 23.35 -26.22
N ASN A 422 14.43 23.45 -26.88
CA ASN A 422 15.67 23.99 -26.30
C ASN A 422 15.57 25.44 -25.78
N GLN A 423 14.52 26.17 -26.13
CA GLN A 423 14.28 27.55 -25.71
C GLN A 423 13.21 27.67 -24.61
N ASN A 424 12.73 26.56 -24.03
CA ASN A 424 11.61 26.48 -23.09
C ASN A 424 10.24 26.85 -23.67
N LYS A 425 10.09 26.75 -24.99
CA LYS A 425 8.81 26.91 -25.67
C LYS A 425 8.04 25.59 -25.60
N VAL A 426 6.77 25.65 -25.24
CA VAL A 426 5.91 24.47 -25.12
C VAL A 426 5.56 23.92 -26.50
N ILE A 427 5.90 22.66 -26.75
CA ILE A 427 5.49 21.91 -27.94
C ILE A 427 4.13 21.25 -27.69
N SER A 428 4.01 20.56 -26.55
CA SER A 428 2.78 19.93 -26.11
C SER A 428 2.70 19.97 -24.59
N SER A 429 1.48 19.89 -24.04
CA SER A 429 1.29 19.82 -22.59
C SER A 429 0.07 18.99 -22.24
N ARG A 430 0.10 18.40 -21.04
CA ARG A 430 -1.01 17.66 -20.45
C ARG A 430 -1.12 18.03 -18.97
N ILE A 431 -2.29 18.53 -18.59
CA ILE A 431 -2.57 19.08 -17.27
C ILE A 431 -3.78 18.35 -16.73
N ALA A 432 -3.56 17.49 -15.73
CA ALA A 432 -4.59 16.66 -15.13
C ALA A 432 -4.82 17.04 -13.66
N PHE A 433 -6.06 16.95 -13.23
CA PHE A 433 -6.48 17.18 -11.84
C PHE A 433 -7.41 16.08 -11.37
N GLY A 434 -7.40 15.81 -10.07
CA GLY A 434 -8.43 15.03 -9.36
C GLY A 434 -8.87 15.73 -8.07
N GLY A 435 -10.00 15.31 -7.53
CA GLY A 435 -10.62 15.92 -6.34
C GLY A 435 -11.40 17.22 -6.60
N LEU A 436 -11.60 17.62 -7.86
CA LEU A 436 -12.33 18.85 -8.21
C LEU A 436 -13.80 18.60 -8.55
N SER A 437 -14.05 17.75 -9.55
CA SER A 437 -15.39 17.28 -9.91
C SER A 437 -15.30 15.94 -10.68
N PRO A 438 -16.40 15.19 -10.85
CA PRO A 438 -16.40 13.88 -11.52
C PRO A 438 -16.02 13.94 -12.99
N SER A 439 -16.43 15.02 -13.68
CA SER A 439 -16.27 15.19 -15.13
C SER A 439 -15.00 15.95 -15.51
N PHE A 440 -14.40 16.69 -14.59
CA PHE A 440 -13.20 17.48 -14.86
C PHE A 440 -11.93 16.72 -14.49
N THR A 441 -11.25 16.18 -15.51
CA THR A 441 -9.98 15.45 -15.34
C THR A 441 -8.80 16.11 -16.04
N ARG A 442 -9.03 16.97 -17.04
CA ARG A 442 -8.00 17.69 -17.81
C ARG A 442 -8.35 19.15 -18.07
N ALA A 443 -7.32 19.99 -18.07
CA ALA A 443 -7.40 21.40 -18.44
C ALA A 443 -7.01 21.63 -19.92
N THR A 444 -7.79 21.06 -20.85
CA THR A 444 -7.50 21.07 -22.30
C THR A 444 -7.43 22.47 -22.93
N LYS A 445 -8.19 23.46 -22.44
CA LYS A 445 -8.13 24.85 -22.92
C LYS A 445 -6.79 25.47 -22.51
N THR A 446 -6.37 25.25 -21.27
CA THR A 446 -5.07 25.69 -20.74
C THR A 446 -3.92 25.02 -21.48
N GLU A 447 -4.01 23.71 -21.76
CA GLU A 447 -3.03 22.97 -22.55
C GLU A 447 -2.82 23.60 -23.93
N ARG A 448 -3.91 23.89 -24.65
CA ARG A 448 -3.88 24.53 -25.98
C ARG A 448 -3.32 25.95 -25.94
N PHE A 449 -3.66 26.71 -24.89
CA PHE A 449 -3.16 28.07 -24.70
C PHE A 449 -1.63 28.10 -24.56
N LEU A 450 -1.05 27.12 -23.87
CA LEU A 450 0.38 27.06 -23.62
C LEU A 450 1.20 26.69 -24.86
N VAL A 451 0.63 25.95 -25.82
CA VAL A 451 1.35 25.55 -27.04
C VAL A 451 1.94 26.77 -27.76
N GLY A 452 3.24 26.72 -28.00
CA GLY A 452 4.00 27.79 -28.63
C GLY A 452 4.33 28.99 -27.73
N LYS A 453 4.00 28.97 -26.44
CA LYS A 453 4.40 30.01 -25.48
C LYS A 453 5.71 29.66 -24.80
N GLN A 454 6.42 30.69 -24.33
CA GLN A 454 7.57 30.52 -23.44
C GLN A 454 7.07 30.19 -22.04
N LEU A 455 7.41 29.00 -21.52
CA LEU A 455 6.78 28.49 -20.31
C LEU A 455 7.15 29.29 -19.05
N PHE A 456 8.42 29.68 -18.93
CA PHE A 456 8.99 30.29 -17.72
C PHE A 456 9.01 31.83 -17.78
N THR A 457 7.90 32.44 -18.20
CA THR A 457 7.73 33.91 -18.16
C THR A 457 6.52 34.29 -17.32
N ASN A 458 6.58 35.47 -16.67
CA ASN A 458 5.47 35.96 -15.85
C ASN A 458 4.20 36.17 -16.68
N ASP A 459 4.33 36.68 -17.92
CA ASP A 459 3.17 36.92 -18.80
C ASP A 459 2.45 35.61 -19.16
N THR A 460 3.20 34.56 -19.49
CA THR A 460 2.64 33.24 -19.79
C THR A 460 1.98 32.65 -18.54
N LEU A 461 2.66 32.72 -17.38
CA LEU A 461 2.13 32.21 -16.11
C LEU A 461 0.81 32.88 -15.73
N GLN A 462 0.77 34.22 -15.71
CA GLN A 462 -0.44 34.96 -15.32
C GLN A 462 -1.60 34.71 -16.28
N SER A 463 -1.32 34.68 -17.59
CA SER A 463 -2.34 34.40 -18.60
C SER A 463 -2.86 32.97 -18.49
N ALA A 464 -1.96 31.98 -18.29
CA ALA A 464 -2.34 30.58 -18.13
C ALA A 464 -3.15 30.36 -16.85
N LEU A 465 -2.81 31.02 -15.74
CA LEU A 465 -3.59 30.98 -14.50
C LEU A 465 -5.02 31.51 -14.70
N LYS A 466 -5.18 32.56 -15.50
CA LYS A 466 -6.51 33.10 -15.84
C LYS A 466 -7.33 32.09 -16.65
N VAL A 467 -6.75 31.56 -17.73
CA VAL A 467 -7.41 30.53 -18.57
C VAL A 467 -7.78 29.31 -17.73
N LEU A 468 -6.88 28.86 -16.86
CA LEU A 468 -7.10 27.72 -15.98
C LEU A 468 -8.20 28.00 -14.96
N SER A 469 -8.24 29.20 -14.36
CA SER A 469 -9.26 29.60 -13.41
C SER A 469 -10.66 29.57 -14.03
N ASP A 470 -10.79 30.00 -15.29
CA ASP A 470 -12.05 29.99 -16.04
C ASP A 470 -12.45 28.58 -16.51
N GLU A 471 -11.47 27.68 -16.67
CA GLU A 471 -11.69 26.30 -17.13
C GLU A 471 -12.04 25.33 -15.99
N ILE A 472 -11.48 25.53 -14.80
CA ILE A 472 -11.65 24.60 -13.67
C ILE A 472 -13.11 24.54 -13.19
N VAL A 473 -13.67 23.33 -13.22
CA VAL A 473 -14.97 23.01 -12.64
C VAL A 473 -14.79 22.27 -11.31
N VAL A 474 -15.22 22.91 -10.22
CA VAL A 474 -15.20 22.34 -8.88
C VAL A 474 -16.64 22.22 -8.38
N ILE A 475 -17.02 21.02 -7.96
CA ILE A 475 -18.34 20.71 -7.40
C ILE A 475 -18.19 20.43 -5.91
N ASP A 476 -19.15 20.90 -5.11
CA ASP A 476 -19.17 20.62 -3.67
C ASP A 476 -19.24 19.11 -3.39
N ASN A 477 -18.47 18.64 -2.41
CA ASN A 477 -18.36 17.21 -2.12
C ASN A 477 -17.96 16.96 -0.67
N PRO A 478 -18.86 17.16 0.30
CA PRO A 478 -18.57 16.88 1.70
C PRO A 478 -18.11 15.41 1.91
N PRO A 479 -17.16 15.13 2.81
CA PRO A 479 -16.56 16.04 3.80
C PRO A 479 -15.35 16.83 3.28
N GLU A 480 -15.08 16.85 1.96
CA GLU A 480 -13.94 17.57 1.41
C GLU A 480 -14.04 19.09 1.65
N PRO A 481 -12.90 19.80 1.70
CA PRO A 481 -12.89 21.25 1.84
C PRO A 481 -13.71 21.98 0.76
N SER A 482 -14.05 23.24 1.06
CA SER A 482 -14.92 24.06 0.23
C SER A 482 -14.46 24.17 -1.22
N VAL A 483 -15.42 24.44 -2.10
CA VAL A 483 -15.21 24.71 -3.53
C VAL A 483 -14.14 25.79 -3.74
N GLU A 484 -14.17 26.87 -2.96
CA GLU A 484 -13.19 27.96 -3.05
C GLU A 484 -11.78 27.49 -2.69
N PHE A 485 -11.63 26.74 -1.59
CA PHE A 485 -10.33 26.21 -1.16
C PHE A 485 -9.73 25.31 -2.24
N ARG A 486 -10.50 24.33 -2.74
CA ARG A 486 -10.02 23.37 -3.75
C ARG A 486 -9.68 24.05 -5.08
N ARG A 487 -10.45 25.06 -5.50
CA ARG A 487 -10.14 25.86 -6.70
C ARG A 487 -8.81 26.62 -6.53
N ARG A 488 -8.61 27.33 -5.42
CA ARG A 488 -7.34 28.03 -5.14
C ARG A 488 -6.16 27.07 -5.04
N LEU A 489 -6.38 25.91 -4.43
CA LEU A 489 -5.37 24.86 -4.32
C LEU A 489 -4.94 24.35 -5.69
N ALA A 490 -5.87 24.10 -6.61
CA ALA A 490 -5.55 23.67 -7.97
C ALA A 490 -4.69 24.70 -8.72
N LEU A 491 -5.04 26.00 -8.63
CA LEU A 491 -4.25 27.09 -9.20
C LEU A 491 -2.85 27.20 -8.55
N GLY A 492 -2.78 27.06 -7.22
CA GLY A 492 -1.52 27.04 -6.49
C GLY A 492 -0.63 25.86 -6.86
N LEU A 493 -1.21 24.69 -7.12
CA LEU A 493 -0.49 23.51 -7.61
C LEU A 493 0.03 23.70 -9.03
N PHE A 494 -0.73 24.35 -9.91
CA PHE A 494 -0.24 24.72 -11.25
C PHE A 494 0.98 25.64 -11.16
N TYR A 495 0.90 26.70 -10.34
CA TYR A 495 2.03 27.59 -10.09
C TYR A 495 3.24 26.84 -9.51
N LYS A 496 3.03 26.03 -8.47
CA LYS A 496 4.08 25.21 -7.86
C LYS A 496 4.69 24.19 -8.83
N GLY A 497 3.89 23.63 -9.73
CA GLY A 497 4.34 22.74 -10.80
C GLY A 497 5.36 23.42 -11.70
N LEU A 498 5.06 24.63 -12.16
CA LEU A 498 5.98 25.43 -12.98
C LEU A 498 7.27 25.77 -12.23
N LEU A 499 7.18 26.17 -10.95
CA LEU A 499 8.37 26.42 -10.14
C LEU A 499 9.25 25.17 -9.99
N SER A 500 8.63 23.99 -9.86
CA SER A 500 9.35 22.73 -9.62
C SER A 500 10.12 22.19 -10.82
N ILE A 501 9.79 22.64 -12.03
CA ILE A 501 10.46 22.25 -13.29
C ILE A 501 11.22 23.42 -13.92
N CYS A 502 11.16 24.61 -13.32
CA CYS A 502 11.86 25.79 -13.80
C CYS A 502 13.38 25.60 -13.63
N PRO A 503 14.19 25.85 -14.67
CA PRO A 503 15.64 25.83 -14.55
C PRO A 503 16.14 26.80 -13.45
N ASP A 504 17.11 26.35 -12.65
CA ASP A 504 17.63 27.11 -11.50
C ASP A 504 18.21 28.49 -11.86
N ASN A 505 18.72 28.65 -13.09
CA ASN A 505 19.25 29.90 -13.60
C ASN A 505 18.16 30.93 -13.95
N LEU A 506 16.92 30.49 -14.16
CA LEU A 506 15.75 31.35 -14.43
C LEU A 506 14.94 31.61 -13.16
N LEU A 507 15.05 30.74 -12.16
CA LEU A 507 14.27 30.83 -10.93
C LEU A 507 14.85 31.84 -9.94
N SER A 508 14.15 32.97 -9.77
CA SER A 508 14.50 33.98 -8.76
C SER A 508 14.59 33.38 -7.35
N ALA A 509 15.60 33.82 -6.59
CA ALA A 509 15.83 33.41 -5.21
C ALA A 509 14.58 33.56 -4.31
N ARG A 510 13.76 34.60 -4.56
CA ARG A 510 12.51 34.86 -3.83
C ARG A 510 11.49 33.71 -3.92
N TYR A 511 11.49 32.95 -5.01
CA TYR A 511 10.47 31.92 -5.28
C TYR A 511 10.98 30.49 -5.11
N LYS A 512 12.28 30.29 -4.82
CA LYS A 512 12.90 28.96 -4.71
C LYS A 512 12.22 28.07 -3.67
N SER A 513 11.81 28.62 -2.53
CA SER A 513 11.12 27.87 -1.48
C SER A 513 9.78 27.29 -1.94
N GLY A 514 9.12 27.90 -2.93
CA GLY A 514 7.87 27.39 -3.51
C GLY A 514 8.04 26.05 -4.22
N ALA A 515 9.21 25.79 -4.80
CA ALA A 515 9.55 24.54 -5.49
C ALA A 515 9.88 23.38 -4.52
N ILE A 516 10.20 23.68 -3.25
CA ILE A 516 10.65 22.68 -2.28
C ILE A 516 9.48 21.80 -1.82
N LYS A 517 9.76 20.49 -1.70
CA LYS A 517 8.87 19.50 -1.09
C LYS A 517 9.18 19.39 0.41
N ILE A 518 8.61 20.26 1.23
CA ILE A 518 8.95 20.39 2.67
C ILE A 518 8.87 19.08 3.48
N HIS A 519 7.97 18.17 3.10
CA HIS A 519 7.86 16.86 3.75
C HIS A 519 9.06 15.95 3.45
N ASP A 520 9.66 16.10 2.29
CA ASP A 520 10.79 15.30 1.83
C ASP A 520 12.13 15.85 2.38
N THR A 521 12.11 17.02 3.06
CA THR A 521 13.27 17.64 3.71
C THR A 521 13.31 17.43 5.23
N ARG A 522 12.37 16.66 5.81
CA ARG A 522 12.37 16.39 7.25
C ARG A 522 13.48 15.38 7.61
N PRO A 523 14.34 15.70 8.60
CA PRO A 523 15.30 14.73 9.11
C PRO A 523 14.58 13.65 9.93
N VAL A 524 15.30 12.56 10.25
CA VAL A 524 14.85 11.52 11.18
C VAL A 524 14.41 12.16 12.50
N SER A 525 13.25 11.76 13.01
CA SER A 525 12.72 12.28 14.27
C SER A 525 13.65 11.98 15.45
N LYS A 526 13.79 12.93 16.37
CA LYS A 526 14.56 12.78 17.62
C LYS A 526 13.80 13.40 18.78
N GLY A 527 13.97 12.85 19.98
CA GLY A 527 13.38 13.39 21.21
C GLY A 527 14.30 13.13 22.40
N VAL A 528 14.31 14.07 23.36
CA VAL A 528 15.07 13.95 24.62
C VAL A 528 14.10 14.13 25.78
N GLN A 529 14.26 13.35 26.85
CA GLN A 529 13.48 13.47 28.08
C GLN A 529 14.42 13.68 29.26
N TYR A 530 14.05 14.58 30.17
CA TYR A 530 14.77 14.84 31.41
C TYR A 530 13.80 14.64 32.57
N PHE A 531 14.21 13.87 33.57
CA PHE A 531 13.48 13.65 34.80
C PHE A 531 14.47 13.35 35.93
N GLU A 532 14.07 13.65 37.16
CA GLU A 532 14.84 13.37 38.37
C GLU A 532 14.34 12.08 39.02
N THR A 533 15.23 11.32 39.63
CA THR A 533 14.91 10.08 40.35
C THR A 533 15.62 10.07 41.69
N ASP A 534 14.98 9.55 42.74
CA ASP A 534 15.56 9.38 44.07
C ASP A 534 15.50 7.90 44.49
N PRO A 535 16.62 7.16 44.40
CA PRO A 535 16.69 5.74 44.78
C PRO A 535 16.22 5.43 46.20
N SER A 536 16.25 6.40 47.12
CA SER A 536 15.78 6.21 48.50
C SER A 536 14.26 6.05 48.61
N THR A 537 13.51 6.45 47.57
CA THR A 537 12.05 6.41 47.52
C THR A 537 11.51 5.40 46.51
N PHE A 538 12.36 4.56 45.91
CA PHE A 538 11.92 3.57 44.94
C PHE A 538 10.91 2.60 45.56
N PRO A 539 9.81 2.26 44.85
CA PRO A 539 9.58 2.50 43.41
C PRO A 539 8.87 3.84 43.06
N LEU A 540 8.69 4.78 43.99
CA LEU A 540 7.88 5.99 43.75
C LEU A 540 8.44 6.90 42.64
N THR A 541 9.76 7.06 42.59
CA THR A 541 10.46 7.90 41.60
C THR A 541 11.25 7.09 40.57
N GLU A 542 11.11 5.76 40.60
CA GLU A 542 11.72 4.89 39.62
C GLU A 542 10.92 4.94 38.30
N PRO A 543 11.57 5.03 37.13
CA PRO A 543 10.89 4.95 35.83
C PRO A 543 10.48 3.51 35.53
N VAL A 544 9.55 2.98 36.33
CA VAL A 544 9.08 1.60 36.22
C VAL A 544 8.32 1.41 34.92
N GLN A 545 8.66 0.36 34.18
CA GLN A 545 7.91 -0.07 33.01
C GLN A 545 6.47 -0.40 33.40
N LYS A 546 5.49 0.01 32.57
CA LYS A 546 4.09 -0.38 32.75
C LYS A 546 3.98 -1.92 32.84
N VAL A 547 3.34 -2.42 33.90
CA VAL A 547 3.21 -3.86 34.21
C VAL A 547 2.62 -4.65 33.02
N GLU A 548 1.58 -4.12 32.38
CA GLU A 548 0.92 -4.77 31.25
C GLU A 548 1.54 -4.39 29.89
N ALA A 549 2.73 -3.78 29.84
CA ALA A 549 3.36 -3.36 28.57
C ALA A 549 3.68 -4.54 27.64
N LEU A 550 4.04 -5.69 28.21
CA LEU A 550 4.34 -6.93 27.49
C LEU A 550 3.07 -7.72 27.10
N VAL A 551 1.97 -7.47 27.81
CA VAL A 551 0.69 -8.16 27.60
C VAL A 551 0.04 -7.61 26.32
N SER A 552 0.32 -8.27 25.20
CA SER A 552 -0.22 -7.91 23.88
C SER A 552 -1.58 -8.59 23.58
N GLU A 553 -2.01 -9.49 24.46
CA GLU A 553 -3.25 -10.27 24.38
C GLU A 553 -4.14 -9.98 25.60
N PRO A 554 -5.48 -10.05 25.49
CA PRO A 554 -6.33 -10.05 26.68
C PRO A 554 -5.99 -11.27 27.55
N ILE A 555 -6.02 -11.12 28.87
CA ILE A 555 -5.89 -12.25 29.81
C ILE A 555 -7.08 -13.20 29.66
#